data_AF-Q1QGL1-F1
#
_entry.id   AF-Q1QGL1-F1
#
_cell.length_a   1.000
_cell.length_b   1.000
_cell.length_c   1.000
_cell.angle_alpha   90.00
_cell.angle_beta   90.00
_cell.angle_gamma   90.00
#
_symmetry.space_group_name_H-M   'P 1'
#
loop_
_entity.id
_entity.type
_entity.pdbx_description
1 polymer ?
#
loop_
_entity_poly.entity_id
_entity_poly.type
_entity_poly.pdbx_seq_one_letter_code
_entity_poly.pdbx_strand_id
1 'polypeptide(L)'
;MKQKSGPGKAPAEHVLKDIRRQARRQYSAEEKIRIVLEGLRGEENISELCRREGIAASMYYGWSKEFLGKPDPAKMTPQREKKTPKNVDPGHTA
;
A
#
# COMPACT_ATOMS: atom_id res chain seq x y z
N MET A 1 12.85 -31.04 -28.17
CA MET A 1 12.95 -29.61 -27.78
C MET A 1 12.61 -29.48 -26.30
N LYS A 2 13.45 -28.80 -25.52
CA LYS A 2 13.40 -28.76 -24.04
C LYS A 2 12.46 -27.65 -23.57
N GLN A 3 11.32 -27.99 -22.98
CA GLN A 3 10.48 -27.03 -22.26
C GLN A 3 11.13 -26.75 -20.89
N LYS A 4 11.57 -25.51 -20.66
CA LYS A 4 12.07 -25.06 -19.36
C LYS A 4 10.89 -24.54 -18.55
N SER A 5 10.50 -25.28 -17.52
CA SER A 5 9.55 -24.87 -16.50
C SER A 5 10.09 -23.59 -15.83
N GLY A 6 9.39 -22.47 -15.98
CA GLY A 6 9.70 -21.24 -15.24
C GLY A 6 9.54 -21.45 -13.73
N PRO A 7 10.15 -20.59 -12.89
CA PRO A 7 10.09 -20.73 -11.45
C PRO A 7 8.63 -20.73 -11.00
N GLY A 8 8.18 -21.85 -10.43
CA GLY A 8 6.82 -22.03 -9.96
C GLY A 8 6.50 -20.97 -8.94
N LYS A 9 5.50 -20.12 -9.23
CA LYS A 9 4.92 -19.21 -8.25
C LYS A 9 4.57 -20.04 -7.03
N ALA A 10 5.04 -19.62 -5.84
CA ALA A 10 4.68 -20.28 -4.60
C ALA A 10 3.14 -20.46 -4.54
N PRO A 11 2.63 -21.58 -4.01
CA PRO A 11 1.20 -21.81 -3.93
C PRO A 11 0.55 -20.62 -3.24
N ALA A 12 -0.58 -20.13 -3.77
CA ALA A 12 -1.21 -18.89 -3.32
C ALA A 12 -1.44 -18.87 -1.80
N GLU A 13 -1.70 -20.03 -1.20
CA GLU A 13 -1.83 -20.21 0.25
C GLU A 13 -0.57 -19.83 1.04
N HIS A 14 0.62 -20.14 0.51
CA HIS A 14 1.89 -19.79 1.14
C HIS A 14 2.10 -18.28 1.11
N VAL A 15 1.83 -17.65 -0.04
CA VAL A 15 1.89 -16.18 -0.20
C VAL A 15 0.93 -15.48 0.77
N LEU A 16 -0.31 -15.98 0.90
CA LEU A 16 -1.28 -15.44 1.84
C LEU A 16 -0.84 -15.61 3.30
N LYS A 17 -0.21 -16.73 3.64
CA LYS A 17 0.34 -16.99 4.98
C LYS A 17 1.49 -16.03 5.30
N ASP A 18 2.36 -15.75 4.34
CA ASP A 18 3.46 -14.80 4.49
C ASP A 18 2.96 -13.36 4.62
N ILE A 19 1.99 -12.95 3.79
CA ILE A 19 1.35 -11.62 3.90
C ILE A 19 0.72 -11.45 5.28
N ARG A 20 -0.02 -12.45 5.77
CA ARG A 20 -0.63 -12.42 7.11
C ARG A 20 0.43 -12.38 8.22
N ARG A 21 1.57 -13.05 8.03
CA ARG A 21 2.67 -13.04 9.00
C ARG A 21 3.35 -11.68 9.04
N GLN A 22 3.64 -11.08 7.88
CA GLN A 22 4.19 -9.73 7.76
C GLN A 22 3.26 -8.68 8.35
N ALA A 23 1.95 -8.77 8.08
CA ALA A 23 0.95 -7.85 8.63
C ALA A 23 0.82 -7.89 10.17
N ARG A 24 1.28 -8.97 10.82
CA ARG A 24 1.30 -9.10 12.29
C ARG A 24 2.62 -8.71 12.94
N ARG A 25 3.65 -8.40 12.15
CA ARG A 25 4.97 -8.01 12.68
C ARG A 25 4.80 -6.73 13.51
N GLN A 26 5.32 -6.76 14.73
CA GLN A 26 5.41 -5.58 15.58
C GLN A 26 6.68 -4.82 15.21
N TYR A 27 6.53 -3.51 14.99
CA TYR A 27 7.65 -2.62 14.69
C TYR A 27 7.99 -1.83 15.96
N SER A 28 9.28 -1.85 16.34
CA SER A 28 9.76 -1.00 17.43
C SER A 28 9.67 0.49 17.02
N ALA A 29 9.68 1.39 18.00
CA ALA A 29 9.69 2.83 17.70
C ALA A 29 10.89 3.24 16.84
N GLU A 30 12.06 2.67 17.11
CA GLU A 30 13.29 2.94 16.36
C GLU A 30 13.21 2.49 14.90
N GLU A 31 12.59 1.33 14.66
CA GLU A 31 12.39 0.79 13.31
C GLU A 31 11.39 1.65 12.52
N LYS A 32 10.30 2.10 13.18
CA LYS A 32 9.34 3.04 12.58
C LYS A 32 10.01 4.36 12.19
N ILE A 33 10.84 4.93 13.07
CA ILE A 33 11.56 6.19 12.82
C ILE A 33 12.50 6.03 11.63
N ARG A 34 13.29 4.95 11.59
CA ARG A 34 14.23 4.69 10.48
C ARG A 34 13.52 4.72 9.13
N ILE A 35 12.41 4.00 9.01
CA ILE A 35 11.64 3.89 7.77
C ILE A 35 11.01 5.24 7.40
N VAL A 36 10.47 5.99 8.37
CA VAL A 36 9.90 7.32 8.12
C VAL A 36 10.97 8.28 7.58
N LEU A 37 12.15 8.32 8.22
CA LEU A 37 13.25 9.19 7.80
C LEU A 37 13.77 8.85 6.41
N GLU A 38 13.90 7.56 6.07
CA GLU A 38 14.34 7.14 4.74
C GLU A 38 13.34 7.56 3.65
N GLY A 39 12.03 7.44 3.93
CA GLY A 39 11.00 7.94 3.02
C GLY A 39 11.02 9.46 2.86
N LEU A 40 11.44 10.22 3.88
CA LEU A 40 11.61 11.67 3.80
C LEU A 40 12.86 12.09 3.03
N ARG A 41 13.89 11.23 3.02
CA ARG A 41 15.11 11.46 2.24
C ARG A 41 14.82 11.49 0.73
N GLY A 42 13.78 10.77 0.29
CA GLY A 42 13.27 10.83 -1.09
C GLY A 42 14.15 10.15 -2.14
N GLU A 43 15.06 9.26 -1.72
CA GLU A 43 15.95 8.53 -2.65
C GLU A 43 15.22 7.43 -3.43
N GLU A 44 14.17 6.86 -2.84
CA GLU A 44 13.31 5.87 -3.47
C GLU A 44 11.83 6.25 -3.34
N ASN A 45 11.00 5.73 -4.25
CA ASN A 45 9.56 5.94 -4.15
C ASN A 45 9.03 5.29 -2.86
N ILE A 46 8.12 5.96 -2.14
CA ILE A 46 7.50 5.42 -0.92
C ILE A 46 6.92 4.01 -1.15
N SER A 47 6.43 3.72 -2.35
CA SER A 47 5.91 2.39 -2.72
C SER A 47 6.99 1.31 -2.75
N GLU A 48 8.20 1.65 -3.18
CA GLU A 48 9.34 0.74 -3.18
C GLU A 48 9.85 0.51 -1.76
N LEU A 49 9.95 1.58 -0.98
CA LEU A 49 10.33 1.51 0.44
C LEU A 49 9.36 0.62 1.21
N CYS A 50 8.05 0.79 0.99
CA CYS A 50 7.04 -0.03 1.63
C CYS A 50 7.17 -1.52 1.27
N ARG A 51 7.50 -1.85 0.02
CA ARG A 51 7.71 -3.24 -0.42
C ARG A 51 8.98 -3.83 0.21
N ARG A 52 10.06 -3.06 0.27
CA ARG A 52 11.35 -3.47 0.85
C ARG A 52 11.25 -3.75 2.34
N GLU A 53 10.58 -2.85 3.08
CA GLU A 53 10.39 -2.95 4.52
C GLU A 53 9.23 -3.89 4.92
N GLY A 54 8.46 -4.37 3.93
CA GLY A 54 7.31 -5.24 4.14
C GLY A 54 6.15 -4.56 4.86
N ILE A 55 6.02 -3.24 4.69
CA ILE A 55 4.96 -2.43 5.30
C ILE A 55 3.91 -2.02 4.26
N ALA A 56 2.68 -1.79 4.73
CA ALA A 56 1.67 -1.13 3.93
C ALA A 56 1.93 0.39 3.93
N ALA A 57 1.64 1.05 2.80
CA ALA A 57 1.74 2.50 2.70
C ALA A 57 0.92 3.24 3.78
N SER A 58 -0.24 2.68 4.19
CA SER A 58 -1.04 3.22 5.29
C SER A 58 -0.28 3.28 6.62
N MET A 59 0.59 2.31 6.88
CA MET A 59 1.45 2.32 8.08
C MET A 59 2.51 3.41 8.00
N TYR A 60 3.20 3.54 6.86
CA TYR A 60 4.17 4.61 6.64
C TYR A 60 3.55 6.00 6.87
N TYR A 61 2.43 6.30 6.22
CA TYR A 61 1.79 7.60 6.37
C TYR A 61 1.18 7.81 7.76
N GLY A 62 0.75 6.73 8.43
CA GLY A 62 0.32 6.78 9.82
C GLY A 62 1.45 7.19 10.76
N TRP A 63 2.59 6.50 10.68
CA TRP A 63 3.78 6.82 11.48
C TRP A 63 4.35 8.19 11.14
N SER A 64 4.44 8.53 9.85
CA SER A 64 4.90 9.85 9.40
C SER A 64 4.07 10.98 10.00
N LYS A 65 2.74 10.83 10.13
CA LYS A 65 1.91 11.81 10.83
C LYS A 65 2.18 11.87 12.33
N GLU A 66 2.32 10.71 12.97
CA GLU A 66 2.61 10.61 14.41
C GLU A 66 3.95 11.26 14.76
N PHE A 67 4.96 11.12 13.89
CA PHE A 67 6.30 11.69 14.07
C PHE A 67 6.44 13.15 13.64
N LEU A 68 5.79 13.57 12.56
CA LEU A 68 5.98 14.92 11.99
C LEU A 68 4.97 15.95 12.51
N GLY A 69 4.00 15.54 13.32
CA GLY A 69 3.01 16.45 13.93
C GLY A 69 2.13 17.20 12.93
N LYS A 70 2.11 16.81 11.64
CA LYS A 70 1.31 17.46 10.60
C LYS A 70 -0.08 16.81 10.50
N PRO A 71 -1.16 17.61 10.41
CA PRO A 71 -2.52 17.10 10.43
C PRO A 71 -2.87 16.26 9.19
N ASP A 72 -3.82 15.35 9.38
CA ASP A 72 -4.40 14.40 8.43
C ASP A 72 -4.44 14.80 6.93
N PRO A 73 -3.86 14.03 5.99
CA PRO A 73 -4.07 14.24 4.56
C PRO A 73 -5.51 13.94 4.13
N ALA A 74 -6.38 13.44 5.02
CA ALA A 74 -7.83 13.39 4.80
C ALA A 74 -8.47 14.78 4.58
N LYS A 75 -7.73 15.86 4.84
CA LYS A 75 -8.13 17.26 4.53
C LYS A 75 -7.44 17.81 3.27
N MET A 76 -6.55 17.03 2.65
CA MET A 76 -5.78 17.40 1.46
C MET A 76 -5.95 16.40 0.31
N THR A 77 -7.02 15.62 0.34
CA THR A 77 -7.58 15.03 -0.88
C THR A 77 -8.49 16.09 -1.52
N PRO A 78 -8.24 16.57 -2.76
CA PRO A 78 -9.36 17.00 -3.56
C PRO A 78 -10.28 15.78 -3.62
N GLN A 79 -11.47 15.92 -3.05
CA GLN A 79 -12.50 14.91 -3.14
C GLN A 79 -12.60 14.55 -4.61
N ARG A 80 -12.11 13.37 -5.01
CA ARG A 80 -12.37 12.84 -6.34
C ARG A 80 -13.88 12.77 -6.39
N GLU A 81 -14.51 13.79 -6.99
CA GLU A 81 -15.93 13.81 -7.21
C GLU A 81 -16.23 12.45 -7.81
N LYS A 82 -17.01 11.66 -7.09
CA LYS A 82 -17.62 10.49 -7.69
C LYS A 82 -18.51 11.07 -8.77
N LYS A 83 -17.99 11.18 -10.00
CA LYS A 83 -18.82 11.30 -11.20
C LYS A 83 -19.58 9.98 -11.27
N THR A 84 -20.63 9.90 -10.47
CA THR A 84 -21.73 8.99 -10.68
C THR A 84 -22.27 9.37 -12.05
N PRO A 85 -22.17 8.54 -13.09
CA PRO A 85 -22.84 8.84 -14.35
C PRO A 85 -24.34 8.89 -14.05
N LYS A 86 -24.92 10.09 -14.04
CA LYS A 86 -26.35 10.33 -13.81
C LYS A 86 -27.19 10.11 -15.08
N ASN A 87 -26.84 9.11 -15.89
CA ASN A 87 -27.70 8.70 -17.00
C ASN A 87 -27.52 7.21 -17.22
N VAL A 88 -28.34 6.43 -16.50
CA VAL A 88 -28.78 5.13 -16.99
C VAL A 88 -30.13 5.43 -17.60
N ASP A 89 -30.18 5.51 -18.93
CA ASP A 89 -31.42 5.61 -19.68
C ASP A 89 -32.21 4.30 -19.50
N PRO A 90 -33.38 4.32 -18.84
CA PRO A 90 -34.18 3.13 -18.64
C PRO A 90 -35.13 3.00 -19.84
N GLY A 91 -34.63 2.50 -20.96
CA GLY A 91 -35.38 2.64 -22.20
C GLY A 91 -35.01 1.73 -23.34
N HIS A 92 -34.74 0.44 -23.11
CA HIS A 92 -34.99 -0.58 -24.14
C HIS A 92 -35.71 -1.77 -23.50
N THR A 93 -37.03 -1.64 -23.44
CA THR A 93 -37.96 -2.76 -23.42
C THR A 93 -38.88 -2.56 -24.61
N ALA A 94 -39.06 -3.64 -25.37
CA ALA A 94 -39.65 -3.78 -26.71
C ALA A 94 -38.64 -3.65 -27.87
#